data_AF-A0A829PX32-F1
#
_entry.id   AF-A0A829PX32-F1
#
_cell.length_a   1.000
_cell.length_b   1.000
_cell.length_c   1.000
_cell.angle_alpha   90.00
_cell.angle_beta   90.00
_cell.angle_gamma   90.00
#
_symmetry.space_group_name_H-M   'P 1'
#
loop_
_entity.id
_entity.type
_entity.pdbx_description
1 polymer ?
#
loop_
_entity_poly.entity_id
_entity_poly.type
_entity_poly.pdbx_seq_one_letter_code
_entity_poly.pdbx_strand_id
1 'polypeptide(L)'
;MRGGAVDGGLLDIDRHYEASGQHQFGVAVGVGHCEFATSGVEHIDGPHPPPNHWNDGTSYDPCFGYSAEQIRSWGLDPSKVTDVGAQDPQLRGCQWKGLSGGWTAELTVANTKVSAYLDPELYNNPQPITVAGLDGVIYQGRVASVPSCTVILPSQQATVAVVVVVVDVQEAQDVPDPCAKSKQVAAAVAPTLPK
;
A
#
# COMPACT_ATOMS: atom_id res chain seq x y z
N MET A 1 2.06 43.18 3.96
CA MET A 1 1.75 42.07 3.04
C MET A 1 2.93 41.12 2.99
N ARG A 2 2.87 40.02 3.74
CA ARG A 2 3.78 38.87 3.63
C ARG A 2 2.94 37.62 3.93
N GLY A 3 2.48 36.93 2.89
CA GLY A 3 2.10 35.52 2.97
C GLY A 3 3.40 34.70 2.91
N GLY A 4 3.59 33.63 3.66
CA GLY A 4 2.64 32.60 4.07
C GLY A 4 3.28 31.30 3.60
N ALA A 5 4.23 30.80 4.39
CA ALA A 5 4.92 29.54 4.13
C ALA A 5 3.91 28.40 4.30
N VAL A 6 3.78 27.55 3.27
CA VAL A 6 3.01 26.32 3.35
C VAL A 6 3.90 25.28 4.03
N ASP A 7 3.56 24.95 5.28
CA ASP A 7 4.02 23.75 5.98
C ASP A 7 3.47 22.51 5.25
N GLY A 8 4.20 22.06 4.24
CA GLY A 8 4.00 20.74 3.63
C GLY A 8 4.72 19.70 4.47
N GLY A 9 4.05 19.17 5.48
CA GLY A 9 4.53 18.01 6.22
C GLY A 9 4.81 16.86 5.25
N LEU A 10 6.08 16.46 5.19
CA LEU A 10 6.58 15.38 4.36
C LEU A 10 5.90 14.06 4.78
N LEU A 11 5.03 13.53 3.92
CA LEU A 11 4.40 12.21 4.07
C LEU A 11 5.47 11.14 3.83
N ASP A 12 6.23 10.84 4.87
CA ASP A 12 7.24 9.80 4.84
C ASP A 12 6.55 8.46 5.16
N ILE A 13 6.01 7.81 4.11
CA ILE A 13 5.35 6.49 4.21
C ILE A 13 6.30 5.46 4.85
N ASP A 14 7.62 5.65 4.75
CA ASP A 14 8.64 4.80 5.37
C ASP A 14 8.63 4.89 6.92
N ARG A 15 8.09 5.96 7.51
CA ARG A 15 8.09 6.18 8.97
C ARG A 15 7.15 5.24 9.73
N HIS A 16 6.13 4.67 9.08
CA HIS A 16 5.14 3.80 9.74
C HIS A 16 5.69 2.43 10.15
N TYR A 17 6.82 2.00 9.60
CA TYR A 17 7.31 0.64 9.79
C TYR A 17 8.07 0.39 11.11
N GLU A 18 8.54 1.44 11.81
CA GLU A 18 9.34 1.28 13.04
C GLU A 18 8.54 0.82 14.29
N ALA A 19 7.21 0.76 14.25
CA ALA A 19 6.38 0.75 15.47
C ALA A 19 5.63 -0.54 15.85
N SER A 20 5.64 -1.63 15.05
CA SER A 20 4.72 -2.77 15.29
C SER A 20 5.39 -4.15 15.45
N GLY A 21 6.17 -4.31 16.52
CA GLY A 21 6.73 -5.60 16.94
C GLY A 21 5.93 -6.29 18.05
N GLN A 22 5.52 -7.54 17.79
CA GLN A 22 5.11 -8.62 18.71
C GLN A 22 3.64 -8.68 19.16
N HIS A 23 2.96 -9.80 18.84
CA HIS A 23 2.40 -10.75 19.82
C HIS A 23 1.88 -12.04 19.11
N GLN A 24 2.31 -13.20 19.61
CA GLN A 24 1.90 -14.58 19.22
C GLN A 24 0.63 -15.01 19.94
N PHE A 25 -0.30 -15.73 19.28
CA PHE A 25 -1.20 -16.80 19.80
C PHE A 25 -1.84 -17.48 18.55
N GLY A 26 -2.23 -18.75 18.41
CA GLY A 26 -2.43 -19.93 19.24
C GLY A 26 -3.38 -20.85 18.42
N VAL A 27 -3.07 -22.14 18.27
CA VAL A 27 -3.75 -23.08 17.35
C VAL A 27 -5.10 -23.57 17.92
N ALA A 28 -6.13 -23.73 17.07
CA ALA A 28 -7.27 -24.61 17.35
C ALA A 28 -7.80 -25.31 16.08
N VAL A 29 -7.99 -26.63 16.21
CA VAL A 29 -8.52 -27.59 15.24
C VAL A 29 -10.05 -27.66 15.37
N GLY A 30 -10.80 -27.71 14.25
CA GLY A 30 -12.25 -27.90 14.26
C GLY A 30 -12.79 -28.35 12.89
N VAL A 31 -13.64 -29.38 12.90
CA VAL A 31 -14.05 -30.20 11.77
C VAL A 31 -15.31 -29.64 11.08
N GLY A 32 -15.24 -29.54 9.74
CA GLY A 32 -16.28 -29.77 8.73
C GLY A 32 -17.65 -29.10 8.87
N HIS A 33 -18.02 -28.30 7.86
CA HIS A 33 -19.35 -28.25 7.22
C HIS A 33 -19.16 -27.71 5.78
N CYS A 34 -19.91 -28.25 4.81
CA CYS A 34 -19.96 -27.73 3.46
C CYS A 34 -20.69 -26.38 3.46
N GLU A 35 -19.99 -25.29 3.14
CA GLU A 35 -20.60 -23.97 2.96
C GLU A 35 -20.31 -23.43 1.56
N PHE A 36 -21.34 -22.81 1.00
CA PHE A 36 -21.34 -22.11 -0.27
C PHE A 36 -20.14 -21.17 -0.36
N ALA A 37 -19.46 -21.14 -1.51
CA ALA A 37 -18.48 -20.12 -1.82
C ALA A 37 -19.17 -18.75 -1.87
N THR A 38 -19.31 -18.10 -0.71
CA THR A 38 -19.42 -16.66 -0.63
C THR A 38 -18.10 -16.13 -1.15
N SER A 39 -18.15 -15.38 -2.25
CA SER A 39 -17.10 -14.45 -2.64
C SER A 39 -17.00 -13.39 -1.55
N GLY A 40 -16.41 -13.76 -0.41
CA GLY A 40 -16.25 -12.91 0.75
C GLY A 40 -15.19 -11.88 0.43
N VAL A 41 -15.58 -10.61 0.38
CA VAL A 41 -14.63 -9.53 0.62
C VAL A 41 -14.23 -9.71 2.08
N GLU A 42 -13.05 -10.28 2.32
CA GLU A 42 -12.50 -10.34 3.68
C GLU A 42 -12.24 -8.88 4.09
N HIS A 43 -13.06 -8.41 5.04
CA HIS A 43 -13.17 -7.00 5.38
C HIS A 43 -12.16 -6.61 6.46
N ILE A 44 -11.71 -5.36 6.41
CA ILE A 44 -11.01 -4.71 7.51
C ILE A 44 -11.86 -4.74 8.80
N ASP A 45 -11.23 -5.14 9.90
CA ASP A 45 -11.86 -5.16 11.21
C ASP A 45 -11.95 -3.73 11.78
N GLY A 46 -13.16 -3.18 11.86
CA GLY A 46 -13.43 -1.89 12.49
C GLY A 46 -13.91 -0.79 11.52
N PRO A 47 -14.16 0.43 12.02
CA PRO A 47 -14.69 1.52 11.20
C PRO A 47 -13.60 2.08 10.27
N HIS A 48 -13.81 1.94 8.95
CA HIS A 48 -13.00 2.61 7.94
C HIS A 48 -13.21 4.13 8.00
N PRO A 49 -12.17 4.95 8.22
CA PRO A 49 -12.32 6.40 8.27
C PRO A 49 -12.83 6.97 6.94
N PRO A 50 -13.77 7.93 6.95
CA PRO A 50 -14.18 8.60 5.72
C PRO A 50 -13.02 9.44 5.14
N PRO A 51 -13.00 9.68 3.81
CA PRO A 51 -12.01 10.55 3.20
C PRO A 51 -12.02 11.96 3.81
N ASN A 52 -10.86 12.60 3.82
CA ASN A 52 -10.67 13.98 4.28
C ASN A 52 -9.76 14.76 3.33
N HIS A 53 -9.52 16.06 3.61
CA HIS A 53 -8.76 16.95 2.72
C HIS A 53 -7.35 16.49 2.34
N TRP A 54 -6.76 15.52 3.04
CA TRP A 54 -5.47 14.91 2.69
C TRP A 54 -5.57 13.77 1.67
N ASN A 55 -6.75 13.16 1.49
CA ASN A 55 -6.90 11.91 0.72
C ASN A 55 -8.27 11.76 -0.01
N ASP A 56 -9.01 12.86 -0.15
CA ASP A 56 -10.32 12.95 -0.81
C ASP A 56 -10.27 13.32 -2.31
N GLY A 57 -9.07 13.47 -2.89
CA GLY A 57 -8.87 13.86 -4.29
C GLY A 57 -9.23 12.77 -5.31
N THR A 58 -9.63 11.58 -4.86
CA THR A 58 -10.11 10.50 -5.72
C THR A 58 -11.20 9.66 -5.05
N SER A 59 -12.14 9.15 -5.87
CA SER A 59 -13.14 8.18 -5.41
C SER A 59 -12.58 6.77 -5.21
N TYR A 60 -11.33 6.51 -5.61
CA TYR A 60 -10.69 5.22 -5.42
C TYR A 60 -10.50 4.92 -3.94
N ASP A 61 -10.84 3.70 -3.52
CA ASP A 61 -10.61 3.20 -2.18
C ASP A 61 -10.07 1.77 -2.24
N PRO A 62 -8.77 1.55 -1.92
CA PRO A 62 -8.17 0.24 -2.08
C PRO A 62 -8.68 -0.78 -1.06
N CYS A 63 -9.26 -0.35 0.07
CA CYS A 63 -9.74 -1.26 1.10
C CYS A 63 -10.98 -2.05 0.70
N PHE A 64 -11.74 -1.56 -0.29
CA PHE A 64 -12.96 -2.18 -0.79
C PHE A 64 -12.91 -2.51 -2.29
N GLY A 65 -11.78 -2.24 -2.94
CA GLY A 65 -11.64 -2.31 -4.39
C GLY A 65 -11.37 -3.70 -4.97
N TYR A 66 -11.08 -4.70 -4.13
CA TYR A 66 -10.56 -5.99 -4.58
C TYR A 66 -11.22 -7.19 -3.90
N SER A 67 -11.45 -8.25 -4.68
CA SER A 67 -11.88 -9.55 -4.15
C SER A 67 -10.71 -10.26 -3.45
N ALA A 68 -11.04 -11.22 -2.59
CA ALA A 68 -10.05 -12.05 -1.93
C ALA A 68 -9.18 -12.83 -2.95
N GLU A 69 -9.76 -13.29 -4.07
CA GLU A 69 -9.02 -13.95 -5.15
C GLU A 69 -8.02 -13.00 -5.83
N GLN A 70 -8.39 -11.73 -6.06
CA GLN A 70 -7.50 -10.75 -6.64
C GLN A 70 -6.30 -10.48 -5.72
N ILE A 71 -6.55 -10.28 -4.43
CA ILE A 71 -5.51 -10.07 -3.42
C ILE A 71 -4.57 -11.30 -3.36
N ARG A 72 -5.14 -12.52 -3.31
CA ARG A 72 -4.35 -13.78 -3.36
C ARG A 72 -3.52 -13.92 -4.63
N SER A 73 -4.04 -13.47 -5.78
CA SER A 73 -3.30 -13.51 -7.05
C SER A 73 -2.02 -12.66 -7.05
N TRP A 74 -1.92 -11.68 -6.15
CA TRP A 74 -0.72 -10.87 -5.96
C TRP A 74 0.30 -11.48 -4.97
N GLY A 75 -0.08 -12.57 -4.31
CA GLY A 75 0.69 -13.23 -3.25
C GLY A 75 0.35 -12.72 -1.84
N LEU A 76 -0.77 -12.02 -1.65
CA LEU A 76 -1.17 -11.43 -0.37
C LEU A 76 -2.29 -12.22 0.31
N ASP A 77 -2.33 -12.15 1.63
CA ASP A 77 -3.36 -12.77 2.46
C ASP A 77 -4.51 -11.78 2.71
N PRO A 78 -5.69 -11.98 2.09
CA PRO A 78 -6.84 -11.10 2.28
C PRO A 78 -7.39 -11.10 3.71
N SER A 79 -7.04 -12.11 4.54
CA SER A 79 -7.47 -12.22 5.93
C SER A 79 -6.56 -11.47 6.90
N LYS A 80 -5.42 -10.96 6.40
CA LYS A 80 -4.41 -10.23 7.17
C LYS A 80 -4.28 -8.80 6.65
N VAL A 81 -5.39 -8.08 6.71
CA VAL A 81 -5.51 -6.70 6.27
C VAL A 81 -5.50 -5.73 7.47
N THR A 82 -4.85 -4.60 7.28
CA THR A 82 -4.80 -3.49 8.23
C THR A 82 -5.26 -2.21 7.52
N ASP A 83 -6.18 -1.47 8.14
CA ASP A 83 -6.56 -0.13 7.69
C ASP A 83 -5.47 0.88 8.06
N VAL A 84 -4.81 1.44 7.03
CA VAL A 84 -3.72 2.42 7.19
C VAL A 84 -4.28 3.80 7.56
N GLY A 85 -5.48 4.15 7.07
CA GLY A 85 -6.11 5.44 7.38
C GLY A 85 -6.52 5.56 8.85
N ALA A 86 -6.73 4.44 9.53
CA ALA A 86 -6.94 4.41 10.97
C ALA A 86 -5.66 4.71 11.78
N GLN A 87 -4.48 4.49 11.20
CA GLN A 87 -3.17 4.76 11.83
C GLN A 87 -2.61 6.13 11.45
N ASP A 88 -2.80 6.52 10.18
CA ASP A 88 -2.40 7.81 9.63
C ASP A 88 -3.57 8.50 8.94
N PRO A 89 -4.20 9.50 9.58
CA PRO A 89 -5.31 10.24 8.99
C PRO A 89 -4.96 11.01 7.72
N GLN A 90 -3.67 11.20 7.39
CA GLN A 90 -3.27 11.84 6.13
C GLN A 90 -3.38 10.89 4.93
N LEU A 91 -3.39 9.58 5.19
CA LEU A 91 -3.53 8.55 4.18
C LEU A 91 -4.92 7.92 4.24
N ARG A 92 -5.33 7.32 3.12
CA ARG A 92 -6.46 6.40 3.08
C ARG A 92 -6.03 5.15 2.34
N GLY A 93 -6.11 3.99 2.97
CA GLY A 93 -5.62 2.79 2.33
C GLY A 93 -5.57 1.56 3.22
N CYS A 94 -5.14 0.47 2.62
CA CYS A 94 -5.03 -0.83 3.27
C CYS A 94 -3.68 -1.47 3.00
N GLN A 95 -3.22 -2.22 4.00
CA GLN A 95 -2.01 -3.03 3.94
C GLN A 95 -2.35 -4.49 4.16
N TRP A 96 -1.78 -5.38 3.35
CA TRP A 96 -1.91 -6.83 3.48
C TRP A 96 -0.55 -7.47 3.74
N LYS A 97 -0.55 -8.57 4.48
CA LYS A 97 0.63 -9.44 4.62
C LYS A 97 0.78 -10.38 3.42
N GLY A 98 2.01 -10.73 3.07
CA GLY A 98 2.31 -11.79 2.11
C GLY A 98 1.83 -13.16 2.59
N LEU A 99 1.33 -14.00 1.67
CA LEU A 99 0.90 -15.38 1.95
C LEU A 99 2.04 -16.26 2.47
N SER A 100 3.26 -16.00 2.01
CA SER A 100 4.50 -16.69 2.41
C SER A 100 5.07 -16.20 3.75
N GLY A 101 4.60 -15.04 4.25
CA GLY A 101 5.25 -14.33 5.37
C GLY A 101 6.41 -13.44 4.91
N GLY A 102 7.01 -12.71 5.86
CA GLY A 102 8.19 -11.88 5.59
C GLY A 102 8.03 -10.62 4.75
N TRP A 103 6.85 -10.31 4.21
CA TRP A 103 6.64 -9.06 3.47
C TRP A 103 5.21 -8.53 3.56
N THR A 104 5.02 -7.26 3.21
CA THR A 104 3.72 -6.60 3.09
C THR A 104 3.58 -5.85 1.77
N ALA A 105 2.33 -5.67 1.33
CA ALA A 105 2.00 -4.67 0.33
C ALA A 105 0.93 -3.72 0.85
N GLU A 106 1.08 -2.46 0.51
CA GLU A 106 0.17 -1.39 0.91
C GLU A 106 -0.28 -0.61 -0.31
N LEU A 107 -1.56 -0.27 -0.34
CA LEU A 107 -2.17 0.63 -1.29
C LEU A 107 -2.70 1.84 -0.54
N THR A 108 -2.14 3.02 -0.78
CA THR A 108 -2.54 4.25 -0.09
C THR A 108 -2.83 5.40 -1.03
N VAL A 109 -3.79 6.23 -0.64
CA VAL A 109 -4.23 7.43 -1.35
C VAL A 109 -3.75 8.66 -0.58
N ALA A 110 -3.16 9.61 -1.30
CA ALA A 110 -2.78 10.92 -0.79
C ALA A 110 -2.99 12.00 -1.86
N ASN A 111 -3.41 13.19 -1.45
CA ASN A 111 -3.59 14.38 -2.30
C ASN A 111 -2.23 15.04 -2.58
N THR A 112 -1.37 14.32 -3.29
CA THR A 112 -0.04 14.77 -3.72
C THR A 112 0.08 14.68 -5.24
N LYS A 113 0.93 15.52 -5.85
CA LYS A 113 1.22 15.42 -7.29
C LYS A 113 2.29 14.35 -7.51
N VAL A 114 2.14 13.53 -8.56
CA VAL A 114 3.16 12.54 -8.98
C VAL A 114 4.56 13.14 -9.05
N SER A 115 4.71 14.36 -9.58
CA SER A 115 6.01 15.04 -9.72
C SER A 115 6.72 15.33 -8.39
N ALA A 116 6.00 15.41 -7.27
CA ALA A 116 6.62 15.63 -5.97
C ALA A 116 7.50 14.44 -5.55
N TYR A 117 7.17 13.23 -6.03
CA TYR A 117 7.91 12.01 -5.71
C TYR A 117 9.22 11.86 -6.51
N LEU A 118 9.52 12.78 -7.43
CA LEU A 118 10.79 12.83 -8.16
C LEU A 118 11.88 13.61 -7.42
N ASP A 119 11.58 14.21 -6.26
CA ASP A 119 12.56 14.97 -5.49
C ASP A 119 13.60 14.05 -4.84
N PRO A 120 14.88 14.10 -5.27
CA PRO A 120 15.92 13.24 -4.71
C PRO A 120 16.38 13.66 -3.31
N GLU A 121 15.99 14.84 -2.82
CA GLU A 121 16.21 15.22 -1.43
C GLU A 121 15.26 14.44 -0.51
N LEU A 122 14.06 14.12 -1.00
CA LEU A 122 12.97 13.50 -0.25
C LEU A 122 12.88 11.99 -0.46
N TYR A 123 13.12 11.50 -1.67
CA TYR A 123 12.99 10.09 -2.03
C TYR A 123 14.32 9.48 -2.47
N ASN A 124 14.54 8.21 -2.16
CA ASN A 124 15.80 7.53 -2.52
C ASN A 124 15.71 6.92 -3.92
N ASN A 125 16.66 7.31 -4.78
CA ASN A 125 16.73 6.90 -6.18
C ASN A 125 15.38 6.97 -6.93
N PRO A 126 14.69 8.14 -6.94
CA PRO A 126 13.41 8.26 -7.61
C PRO A 126 13.61 8.25 -9.13
N GLN A 127 12.75 7.51 -9.84
CA GLN A 127 12.81 7.37 -11.29
C GLN A 127 11.41 7.49 -11.89
N PRO A 128 11.24 8.20 -13.02
CA PRO A 128 9.99 8.16 -13.76
C PRO A 128 9.78 6.76 -14.37
N ILE A 129 8.55 6.27 -14.33
CA ILE A 129 8.16 5.00 -14.96
C ILE A 129 6.80 5.12 -15.62
N THR A 130 6.49 4.18 -16.52
CA THR A 130 5.15 4.03 -17.09
C THR A 130 4.60 2.65 -16.68
N VAL A 131 3.41 2.62 -16.09
CA VAL A 131 2.73 1.38 -15.66
C VAL A 131 1.34 1.35 -16.27
N ALA A 132 1.07 0.34 -17.10
CA ALA A 132 -0.21 0.19 -17.81
C ALA A 132 -0.68 1.48 -18.54
N GLY A 133 0.27 2.28 -19.05
CA GLY A 133 0.01 3.54 -19.76
C GLY A 133 -0.20 4.76 -18.85
N LEU A 134 -0.02 4.63 -17.53
CA LEU A 134 0.02 5.75 -16.59
C LEU A 134 1.47 6.15 -16.32
N ASP A 135 1.76 7.44 -16.43
CA ASP A 135 3.06 8.00 -16.06
C ASP A 135 3.11 8.19 -14.54
N GLY A 136 4.06 7.51 -13.91
CA GLY A 136 4.22 7.44 -12.47
C GLY A 136 5.68 7.58 -12.05
N VAL A 137 5.94 7.30 -10.78
CA VAL A 137 7.27 7.33 -10.18
C VAL A 137 7.52 6.03 -9.44
N ILE A 138 8.76 5.56 -9.44
CA ILE A 138 9.22 4.52 -8.53
C ILE A 138 10.38 5.05 -7.70
N TYR A 139 10.43 4.69 -6.42
CA TYR A 139 11.56 4.97 -5.55
C TYR A 139 11.77 3.84 -4.56
N GLN A 140 12.99 3.73 -4.04
CA GLN A 140 13.38 2.72 -3.06
C GLN A 140 13.26 3.28 -1.64
N GLY A 141 13.06 2.42 -0.65
CA GLY A 141 13.23 2.79 0.75
C GLY A 141 14.65 3.27 1.05
N ARG A 142 14.80 4.09 2.08
CA ARG A 142 16.11 4.56 2.55
C ARG A 142 16.82 3.56 3.47
N VAL A 143 16.06 2.68 4.12
CA VAL A 143 16.58 1.77 5.16
C VAL A 143 17.05 0.47 4.51
N ALA A 144 18.37 0.30 4.39
CA ALA A 144 18.95 -0.89 3.73
C ALA A 144 18.58 -2.22 4.41
N SER A 145 18.30 -2.22 5.72
CA SER A 145 17.89 -3.42 6.47
C SER A 145 16.41 -3.78 6.28
N VAL A 146 15.61 -2.90 5.66
CA VAL A 146 14.20 -3.11 5.37
C VAL A 146 13.98 -2.77 3.89
N PRO A 147 14.32 -3.68 2.97
CA PRO A 147 14.18 -3.41 1.55
C PRO A 147 12.72 -3.09 1.20
N SER A 148 12.48 -1.88 0.71
CA SER A 148 11.15 -1.46 0.28
C SER A 148 11.21 -0.75 -1.07
N CYS A 149 10.07 -0.72 -1.75
CA CYS A 149 9.91 0.02 -2.99
C CYS A 149 8.48 0.50 -3.16
N THR A 150 8.35 1.72 -3.65
CA THR A 150 7.06 2.38 -3.84
C THR A 150 6.88 2.78 -5.28
N VAL A 151 5.75 2.41 -5.87
CA VAL A 151 5.27 2.93 -7.15
C VAL A 151 4.14 3.92 -6.88
N ILE A 152 4.26 5.13 -7.43
CA ILE A 152 3.23 6.18 -7.36
C ILE A 152 2.54 6.28 -8.70
N LEU A 153 1.21 6.18 -8.70
CA LEU A 153 0.36 6.35 -9.88
C LEU A 153 -0.62 7.52 -9.69
N PRO A 154 -0.95 8.25 -10.78
CA PRO A 154 -1.99 9.27 -10.72
C PRO A 154 -3.39 8.66 -10.58
N SER A 155 -4.27 9.31 -9.83
CA SER A 155 -5.70 9.00 -9.76
C SER A 155 -6.49 10.28 -9.50
N GLN A 156 -7.13 10.84 -10.52
CA GLN A 156 -7.81 12.15 -10.47
C GLN A 156 -6.91 13.26 -9.86
N GLN A 157 -7.30 13.84 -8.73
CA GLN A 157 -6.57 14.91 -8.03
C GLN A 157 -5.64 14.37 -6.94
N ALA A 158 -5.52 13.05 -6.83
CA ALA A 158 -4.70 12.35 -5.86
C ALA A 158 -3.67 11.44 -6.54
N THR A 159 -2.86 10.79 -5.70
CA THR A 159 -1.96 9.71 -6.06
C THR A 159 -2.32 8.44 -5.32
N VAL A 160 -2.05 7.30 -5.95
CA VAL A 160 -2.08 5.98 -5.33
C VAL A 160 -0.64 5.47 -5.22
N ALA A 161 -0.20 5.23 -4.00
CA ALA A 161 1.06 4.57 -3.71
C ALA A 161 0.84 3.06 -3.60
N VAL A 162 1.73 2.30 -4.26
CA VAL A 162 1.83 0.85 -4.16
C VAL A 162 3.16 0.54 -3.50
N VAL A 163 3.13 0.30 -2.20
CA VAL A 163 4.32 0.07 -1.39
C VAL A 163 4.50 -1.42 -1.18
N VAL A 164 5.72 -1.92 -1.33
CA VAL A 164 6.10 -3.28 -0.94
C VAL A 164 7.27 -3.18 0.03
N VAL A 165 7.14 -3.83 1.17
CA VAL A 165 8.16 -3.85 2.23
C VAL A 165 8.52 -5.30 2.54
N VAL A 166 9.81 -5.63 2.47
CA VAL A 166 10.35 -6.92 2.93
C VAL A 166 10.80 -6.76 4.37
N VAL A 167 10.05 -7.41 5.26
CA VAL A 167 10.20 -7.33 6.72
C VAL A 167 11.12 -8.42 7.26
N ASP A 168 11.12 -9.57 6.61
CA ASP A 168 12.02 -10.68 6.89
C ASP A 168 12.41 -11.34 5.56
N VAL A 169 13.68 -11.18 5.17
CA VAL A 169 14.23 -11.72 3.92
C VAL A 169 14.29 -13.25 3.89
N GLN A 170 14.29 -13.92 5.05
CA GLN A 170 14.32 -15.39 5.12
C GLN A 170 12.94 -15.99 4.84
N GLU A 171 11.87 -15.28 5.24
CA GLU A 171 10.48 -15.67 5.00
C GLU A 171 9.99 -15.19 3.62
N ALA A 172 10.38 -14.00 3.16
CA ALA A 172 9.94 -13.38 1.90
C ALA A 172 10.62 -13.92 0.63
N GLN A 173 10.82 -15.24 0.53
CA GLN A 173 11.59 -15.85 -0.57
C GLN A 173 10.92 -15.66 -1.94
N ASP A 174 9.61 -15.44 -1.98
CA ASP A 174 8.84 -15.16 -3.19
C ASP A 174 8.89 -13.68 -3.62
N VAL A 175 9.50 -12.80 -2.80
CA VAL A 175 9.70 -11.38 -3.09
C VAL A 175 11.20 -11.01 -2.97
N PRO A 176 12.06 -11.53 -3.87
CA PRO A 176 13.49 -11.21 -3.85
C PRO A 176 13.80 -9.76 -4.29
N ASP A 177 12.87 -9.10 -4.99
CA ASP A 177 12.98 -7.71 -5.43
C ASP A 177 11.67 -6.96 -5.13
N PRO A 178 11.64 -6.06 -4.12
CA PRO A 178 10.43 -5.31 -3.77
C PRO A 178 10.00 -4.35 -4.89
N CYS A 179 10.92 -3.85 -5.72
CA CYS A 179 10.56 -3.00 -6.86
C CYS A 179 9.91 -3.78 -7.98
N ALA A 180 10.37 -5.00 -8.26
CA ALA A 180 9.70 -5.89 -9.20
C ALA A 180 8.28 -6.22 -8.74
N LYS A 181 8.11 -6.56 -7.46
CA LYS A 181 6.80 -6.87 -6.87
C LYS A 181 5.88 -5.63 -6.83
N SER A 182 6.38 -4.47 -6.42
CA SER A 182 5.59 -3.22 -6.39
C SER A 182 5.09 -2.86 -7.79
N LYS A 183 5.93 -2.97 -8.84
CA LYS A 183 5.49 -2.80 -10.23
C LYS A 183 4.44 -3.81 -10.67
N GLN A 184 4.56 -5.07 -10.24
CA GLN A 184 3.58 -6.12 -10.54
C GLN A 184 2.20 -5.77 -9.96
N VAL A 185 2.15 -5.39 -8.68
CA VAL A 185 0.90 -5.00 -8.03
C VAL A 185 0.35 -3.71 -8.65
N ALA A 186 1.23 -2.73 -8.92
CA ALA A 186 0.84 -1.48 -9.58
C ALA A 186 0.23 -1.70 -10.97
N ALA A 187 0.74 -2.67 -11.74
CA ALA A 187 0.16 -3.03 -13.04
C ALA A 187 -1.24 -3.64 -12.92
N ALA A 188 -1.54 -4.34 -11.82
CA ALA A 188 -2.87 -4.87 -11.54
C ALA A 188 -3.83 -3.80 -11.02
N VAL A 189 -3.33 -2.81 -10.28
CA VAL A 189 -4.10 -1.68 -9.72
C VAL A 189 -4.41 -0.61 -10.78
N ALA A 190 -3.45 -0.29 -11.66
CA ALA A 190 -3.58 0.81 -12.62
C ALA A 190 -4.89 0.83 -13.44
N PRO A 191 -5.43 -0.31 -13.93
CA PRO A 191 -6.70 -0.31 -14.68
C PRO A 191 -7.92 0.08 -13.85
N THR A 192 -7.86 0.02 -12.51
CA THR A 192 -8.97 0.36 -11.62
C THR A 192 -8.95 1.82 -11.18
N LEU A 193 -7.91 2.59 -11.53
CA LEU A 193 -7.75 3.97 -11.09
C LEU A 193 -8.65 4.92 -11.88
N PRO A 194 -9.47 5.74 -11.20
CA PRO A 194 -10.15 6.88 -11.80
C PRO A 194 -9.15 7.83 -12.47
N LYS A 195 -9.45 8.20 -13.72
CA LYS A 195 -8.65 9.15 -14.51
C LYS A 195 -9.06 10.59 -14.23
#